data_AF-A0A5R8VMZ9-F1
#
_entry.id   AF-A0A5R8VMZ9-F1
#
_cell.length_a   1.000
_cell.length_b   1.000
_cell.length_c   1.000
_cell.angle_alpha   90.00
_cell.angle_beta   90.00
_cell.angle_gamma   90.00
#
_symmetry.space_group_name_H-M   'P 1'
#
loop_
_entity.id
_entity.type
_entity.pdbx_description
1 polymer ?
#
loop_
_entity_poly.entity_id
_entity_poly.type
_entity_poly.pdbx_seq_one_letter_code
_entity_poly.pdbx_strand_id
1 'polypeptide(L)'
;MQSSNQKSGFTVRLADPDAPEVQGTGSPGKSFAMRRRNRHGRGLRGEVMLPTHPGYRTRSDRFDDMVLDSAQRLHDIWGKTLDGVRFGVDEIPPDLEQLAANAATAPMGSYTPATDGEGPMITVYRRVVEQACPGPEELQDLVHDVVVEHTAEMLGVAPETLDPVYRRRY
;
A
#
# COMPACT_ATOMS: atom_id res chain seq x y z
N MET A 1 -3.34 1.23 -31.72
CA MET A 1 -3.00 -0.16 -31.34
C MET A 1 -2.96 -0.22 -29.84
N GLN A 2 -3.73 -1.14 -29.28
CA GLN A 2 -4.00 -1.30 -27.86
C GLN A 2 -2.73 -1.66 -27.09
N SER A 3 -2.58 -1.20 -25.86
CA SER A 3 -1.71 -1.84 -24.87
C SER A 3 -2.44 -1.89 -23.55
N SER A 4 -2.82 -3.12 -23.25
CA SER A 4 -3.59 -3.61 -22.12
C SER A 4 -2.72 -3.64 -20.86
N ASN A 5 -3.26 -3.06 -19.77
CA ASN A 5 -3.39 -3.62 -18.42
C ASN A 5 -2.16 -4.22 -17.71
N GLN A 6 -1.77 -3.64 -16.58
CA GLN A 6 -1.04 -4.36 -15.54
C GLN A 6 -1.51 -3.87 -14.16
N LYS A 7 -2.49 -4.59 -13.60
CA LYS A 7 -2.97 -4.43 -12.21
C LYS A 7 -1.88 -4.94 -11.26
N SER A 8 -1.42 -4.10 -10.34
CA SER A 8 -0.62 -4.53 -9.20
C SER A 8 -1.53 -4.47 -7.98
N GLY A 9 -2.00 -5.62 -7.53
CA GLY A 9 -2.73 -5.75 -6.27
C GLY A 9 -1.85 -6.50 -5.29
N PHE A 10 -1.10 -5.78 -4.46
CA PHE A 10 -0.64 -6.36 -3.20
C PHE A 10 -1.89 -6.45 -2.34
N THR A 11 -2.28 -7.67 -1.96
CA THR A 11 -3.50 -7.92 -1.19
C THR A 11 -3.14 -8.90 -0.08
N VAL A 12 -3.16 -8.45 1.17
CA VAL A 12 -2.99 -9.29 2.36
C VAL A 12 -4.39 -9.66 2.86
N ARG A 13 -4.65 -10.96 2.99
CA ARG A 13 -5.89 -11.50 3.57
C ARG A 13 -5.60 -11.99 4.97
N LEU A 14 -6.35 -11.50 5.95
CA LEU A 14 -6.17 -11.93 7.34
C LEU A 14 -7.10 -13.11 7.64
N ALA A 15 -6.51 -14.20 8.15
CA ALA A 15 -7.08 -15.53 8.47
C ALA A 15 -7.30 -16.53 7.30
N ASP A 16 -6.24 -17.28 6.94
CA ASP A 16 -6.25 -18.68 6.42
C ASP A 16 -4.79 -19.23 6.39
N PRO A 17 -4.41 -20.35 7.06
CA PRO A 17 -3.02 -20.81 7.16
C PRO A 17 -2.43 -21.54 5.93
N ASP A 18 -3.15 -21.67 4.81
CA ASP A 18 -2.75 -22.56 3.69
C ASP A 18 -2.71 -21.93 2.28
N ALA A 19 -2.55 -20.59 2.16
CA ALA A 19 -2.43 -19.93 0.85
C ALA A 19 -0.96 -19.86 0.35
N PRO A 20 -0.67 -20.16 -0.93
CA PRO A 20 0.68 -20.09 -1.47
C PRO A 20 1.16 -18.64 -1.62
N GLU A 21 2.34 -18.35 -1.10
CA GLU A 21 3.05 -17.07 -1.29
C GLU A 21 3.32 -16.83 -2.79
N VAL A 22 2.67 -15.82 -3.36
CA VAL A 22 2.98 -15.34 -4.72
C VAL A 22 3.93 -14.15 -4.61
N GLN A 23 5.22 -14.40 -4.85
CA GLN A 23 6.23 -13.35 -4.96
C GLN A 23 5.96 -12.50 -6.21
N GLY A 24 5.55 -11.24 -5.99
CA GLY A 24 5.29 -10.27 -7.05
C GLY A 24 6.57 -9.72 -7.66
N THR A 25 6.76 -9.96 -8.96
CA THR A 25 7.83 -9.36 -9.76
C THR A 25 7.47 -7.92 -10.13
N GLY A 26 7.87 -6.95 -9.30
CA GLY A 26 7.85 -5.54 -9.66
C GLY A 26 8.82 -5.27 -10.81
N SER A 27 8.37 -4.59 -11.88
CA SER A 27 9.30 -4.10 -12.91
C SER A 27 10.12 -2.95 -12.34
N PRO A 28 11.45 -3.09 -12.20
CA PRO A 28 12.26 -2.05 -11.60
C PRO A 28 12.30 -0.85 -12.54
N GLY A 29 11.88 0.31 -12.05
CA GLY A 29 12.21 1.58 -12.70
C GLY A 29 13.72 1.61 -12.97
N LYS A 30 14.12 1.83 -14.22
CA LYS A 30 15.53 1.74 -14.63
C LYS A 30 16.40 2.54 -13.68
N SER A 31 17.24 1.84 -12.91
CA SER A 31 18.10 2.46 -11.90
C SER A 31 19.02 3.51 -12.55
N PHE A 32 19.45 4.51 -11.78
CA PHE A 32 20.39 5.54 -12.26
C PHE A 32 21.66 4.96 -12.92
N ALA A 33 22.05 3.73 -12.55
CA ALA A 33 23.12 2.98 -13.20
C ALA A 33 22.88 2.71 -14.70
N MET A 34 21.63 2.51 -15.12
CA MET A 34 21.25 2.27 -16.51
C MET A 34 21.20 3.57 -17.35
N ARG A 35 21.16 4.75 -16.70
CA ARG A 35 21.24 6.08 -17.38
C ARG A 35 22.65 6.45 -17.81
N ARG A 36 23.70 5.91 -17.18
CA ARG A 36 25.07 6.12 -17.68
C ARG A 36 25.28 5.21 -18.87
N ARG A 37 25.36 5.79 -20.07
CA ARG A 37 25.74 5.09 -21.31
C ARG A 37 27.05 4.36 -21.06
N ASN A 38 26.95 3.06 -20.86
CA ASN A 38 28.08 2.17 -20.69
C ASN A 38 28.75 1.90 -22.05
N ARG A 39 29.29 2.96 -22.67
CA ARG A 39 29.85 2.93 -24.03
C ARG A 39 31.06 1.99 -24.15
N HIS A 40 31.75 1.76 -23.04
CA HIS A 40 32.93 0.90 -22.96
C HIS A 40 32.65 -0.50 -22.42
N GLY A 41 31.38 -0.85 -22.24
CA GLY A 41 30.97 -2.17 -21.77
C GLY A 41 31.28 -2.48 -20.30
N ARG A 42 31.92 -1.60 -19.52
CA ARG A 42 32.30 -1.77 -18.10
C ARG A 42 31.20 -1.40 -17.10
N GLY A 43 29.98 -1.82 -17.37
CA GLY A 43 28.83 -1.57 -16.49
C GLY A 43 28.84 -2.53 -15.32
N LEU A 44 27.97 -2.29 -14.34
CA LEU A 44 27.77 -3.18 -13.20
C LEU A 44 27.63 -4.64 -13.66
N ARG A 45 28.41 -5.51 -13.04
CA ARG A 45 28.48 -6.95 -13.30
C ARG A 45 27.85 -7.65 -12.12
N GLY A 46 26.70 -8.27 -12.32
CA GLY A 46 25.97 -8.97 -11.26
C GLY A 46 25.14 -8.06 -10.36
N GLU A 47 24.39 -8.69 -9.47
CA GLU A 47 23.52 -8.03 -8.49
C GLU A 47 24.38 -7.43 -7.37
N VAL A 48 24.20 -6.13 -7.09
CA VAL A 48 25.02 -5.40 -6.10
C VAL A 48 24.63 -5.75 -4.67
N MET A 49 23.38 -6.12 -4.46
CA MET A 49 22.76 -6.41 -3.17
C MET A 49 21.87 -7.62 -3.38
N LEU A 50 21.98 -8.62 -2.50
CA LEU A 50 21.10 -9.78 -2.57
C LEU A 50 19.70 -9.43 -2.01
N PRO A 51 18.63 -10.11 -2.47
CA PRO A 51 17.28 -9.92 -1.97
C PRO A 51 17.10 -10.05 -0.46
N THR A 52 17.98 -10.83 0.18
CA THR A 52 17.97 -11.06 1.63
C THR A 52 18.51 -9.89 2.45
N HIS A 53 19.13 -8.89 1.81
CA HIS A 53 19.75 -7.77 2.53
C HIS A 53 18.78 -6.59 2.65
N PRO A 54 18.77 -5.86 3.79
CA PRO A 54 17.87 -4.71 4.00
C PRO A 54 17.98 -3.63 2.93
N GLY A 55 19.14 -3.47 2.30
CA GLY A 55 19.37 -2.52 1.21
C GLY A 55 18.68 -2.86 -0.12
N TYR A 56 18.10 -4.06 -0.24
CA TYR A 56 17.32 -4.46 -1.41
C TYR A 56 15.88 -3.94 -1.38
N ARG A 57 15.34 -3.64 -0.19
CA ARG A 57 13.95 -3.20 -0.02
C ARG A 57 13.71 -1.89 -0.75
N THR A 58 12.66 -1.88 -1.58
CA THR A 58 12.23 -0.69 -2.28
C THR A 58 11.42 0.23 -1.35
N ARG A 59 11.14 1.46 -1.80
CA ARG A 59 10.23 2.35 -1.07
C ARG A 59 8.80 1.80 -1.03
N SER A 60 8.41 1.08 -2.07
CA SER A 60 7.13 0.39 -2.16
C SER A 60 7.03 -0.69 -1.09
N ASP A 61 8.04 -1.57 -0.99
CA ASP A 61 8.05 -2.64 0.01
C ASP A 61 7.96 -2.09 1.43
N ARG A 62 8.64 -0.97 1.71
CA ARG A 62 8.57 -0.32 3.02
C ARG A 62 7.18 0.26 3.33
N PHE A 63 6.45 0.70 2.31
CA PHE A 63 5.08 1.19 2.47
C PHE A 63 4.12 0.02 2.70
N ASP A 64 4.31 -1.08 1.96
CA ASP A 64 3.53 -2.30 2.13
C ASP A 64 3.74 -2.87 3.55
N ASP A 65 4.97 -2.85 4.07
CA ASP A 65 5.29 -3.19 5.47
C ASP A 65 4.51 -2.30 6.46
N MET A 66 4.41 -0.99 6.23
CA MET A 66 3.66 -0.07 7.12
C MET A 66 2.15 -0.37 7.14
N VAL A 67 1.58 -0.65 5.97
CA VAL A 67 0.16 -1.03 5.85
C VAL A 67 -0.09 -2.37 6.56
N LEU A 68 0.81 -3.34 6.37
CA LEU A 68 0.74 -4.63 7.05
C LEU A 68 0.82 -4.48 8.57
N ASP A 69 1.77 -3.70 9.08
CA ASP A 69 1.95 -3.44 10.51
C ASP A 69 0.70 -2.79 11.13
N SER A 70 0.08 -1.84 10.41
CA SER A 70 -1.17 -1.20 10.84
C SER A 70 -2.35 -2.18 10.85
N ALA A 71 -2.52 -2.96 9.78
CA ALA A 71 -3.58 -3.96 9.68
C ALA A 71 -3.45 -5.05 10.77
N GLN A 72 -2.24 -5.53 11.03
CA GLN A 72 -1.98 -6.52 12.07
C GLN A 72 -2.32 -5.96 13.46
N ARG A 73 -1.91 -4.71 13.75
CA ARG A 73 -2.25 -4.05 15.02
C ARG A 73 -3.76 -3.95 15.22
N LEU A 74 -4.50 -3.56 14.19
CA LEU A 74 -5.96 -3.50 14.26
C LEU A 74 -6.57 -4.87 14.51
N HIS A 75 -6.08 -5.90 13.84
CA HIS A 75 -6.54 -7.26 14.04
C HIS A 75 -6.23 -7.82 15.43
N ASP A 76 -5.07 -7.51 16.00
CA ASP A 76 -4.74 -7.94 17.37
C ASP A 76 -5.75 -7.39 18.40
N ILE A 77 -6.35 -6.23 18.13
CA ILE A 77 -7.33 -5.56 19.01
C ILE A 77 -8.78 -6.00 18.68
N TRP A 78 -9.14 -6.05 17.39
CA TRP A 78 -10.53 -6.23 16.92
C TRP A 78 -10.84 -7.63 16.40
N GLY A 79 -9.82 -8.47 16.23
CA GLY A 79 -9.87 -9.89 15.92
C GLY A 79 -10.92 -10.28 14.90
N LYS A 80 -11.91 -11.04 15.38
CA LYS A 80 -12.99 -11.67 14.59
C LYS A 80 -13.74 -10.73 13.66
N THR A 81 -13.87 -9.46 14.03
CA THR A 81 -14.60 -8.48 13.23
C THR A 81 -13.84 -8.12 11.94
N LEU A 82 -12.52 -8.31 11.94
CA LEU A 82 -11.63 -8.06 10.81
C LEU A 82 -11.22 -9.35 10.08
N ASP A 83 -11.77 -10.51 10.46
CA ASP A 83 -11.49 -11.77 9.78
C ASP A 83 -11.97 -11.70 8.32
N GLY A 84 -11.09 -12.08 7.40
CA GLY A 84 -11.39 -12.06 5.96
C GLY A 84 -11.35 -10.67 5.32
N VAL A 85 -11.06 -9.60 6.07
CA VAL A 85 -10.76 -8.29 5.49
C VAL A 85 -9.44 -8.38 4.74
N ARG A 86 -9.41 -7.76 3.57
CA ARG A 86 -8.24 -7.67 2.72
C ARG A 86 -7.72 -6.25 2.72
N PHE A 87 -6.42 -6.12 2.88
CA PHE A 87 -5.72 -4.83 2.79
C PHE A 87 -4.83 -4.86 1.57
N GLY A 88 -4.87 -3.79 0.79
CA GLY A 88 -3.97 -3.67 -0.35
C GLY A 88 -3.48 -2.27 -0.62
N VAL A 89 -2.49 -2.22 -1.49
CA VAL A 89 -1.81 -1.00 -1.87
C VAL A 89 -1.91 -0.84 -3.37
N ASP A 90 -2.36 0.32 -3.80
CA ASP A 90 -2.31 0.76 -5.19
C ASP A 90 -1.55 2.08 -5.26
N GLU A 91 -1.07 2.48 -6.44
CA GLU A 91 -0.29 3.70 -6.59
C GLU A 91 -1.20 4.93 -6.50
N ILE A 92 -2.28 4.96 -7.27
CA ILE A 92 -3.18 6.10 -7.44
C ILE A 92 -4.64 5.63 -7.63
N PRO A 93 -5.62 6.46 -7.25
CA PRO A 93 -7.02 6.13 -7.51
C PRO A 93 -7.32 6.15 -9.03
N PRO A 94 -8.24 5.28 -9.51
CA PRO A 94 -8.53 5.13 -10.94
C PRO A 94 -9.19 6.37 -11.58
N ASP A 95 -9.84 7.20 -10.77
CA ASP A 95 -10.54 8.43 -11.16
C ASP A 95 -9.73 9.70 -10.90
N LEU A 96 -8.42 9.58 -10.60
CA LEU A 96 -7.54 10.70 -10.26
C LEU A 96 -7.59 11.85 -11.28
N GLU A 97 -7.65 11.55 -12.58
CA GLU A 97 -7.71 12.57 -13.64
C GLU A 97 -8.97 13.44 -13.53
N GLN A 98 -10.09 12.82 -13.18
CA GLN A 98 -11.38 13.50 -13.03
C GLN A 98 -11.43 14.32 -11.75
N LEU A 99 -10.89 13.79 -10.65
CA LEU A 99 -10.75 14.51 -9.39
C LEU A 99 -9.86 15.75 -9.57
N ALA A 100 -8.73 15.60 -10.26
CA ALA A 100 -7.83 16.71 -10.56
C ALA A 100 -8.50 17.79 -11.43
N ALA A 101 -9.27 17.40 -12.45
CA ALA A 101 -10.02 18.32 -13.29
C ALA A 101 -11.07 19.13 -12.50
N ASN A 102 -11.65 18.52 -11.46
CA ASN A 102 -12.63 19.15 -10.59
C ASN A 102 -12.01 19.89 -9.38
N ALA A 103 -10.68 19.99 -9.32
CA ALA A 103 -9.94 20.51 -8.16
C ALA A 103 -10.35 19.85 -6.83
N ALA A 104 -10.74 18.57 -6.89
CA ALA A 104 -11.10 17.77 -5.74
C ALA A 104 -9.85 17.11 -5.13
N THR A 105 -9.84 16.94 -3.81
CA THR A 105 -8.79 16.22 -3.11
C THR A 105 -8.85 14.74 -3.47
N ALA A 106 -7.72 14.17 -3.88
CA ALA A 106 -7.62 12.74 -4.15
C ALA A 106 -7.78 11.94 -2.84
N PRO A 107 -8.59 10.86 -2.82
CA PRO A 107 -8.73 10.02 -1.65
C PRO A 107 -7.41 9.31 -1.35
N MET A 108 -7.06 9.18 -0.06
CA MET A 108 -5.87 8.46 0.38
C MET A 108 -6.08 6.94 0.43
N GLY A 109 -7.32 6.50 0.52
CA GLY A 109 -7.70 5.10 0.46
C GLY A 109 -9.12 4.92 -0.07
N SER A 110 -9.53 3.67 -0.24
CA SER A 110 -10.89 3.31 -0.63
C SER A 110 -11.33 2.01 0.05
N TYR A 111 -12.63 1.91 0.33
CA TYR A 111 -13.28 0.70 0.80
C TYR A 111 -14.13 0.10 -0.33
N THR A 112 -13.93 -1.18 -0.60
CA THR A 112 -14.78 -1.99 -1.49
C THR A 112 -15.48 -3.06 -0.66
N PRO A 113 -16.83 -3.13 -0.69
CA PRO A 113 -17.57 -4.12 0.07
C PRO A 113 -17.28 -5.54 -0.41
N ALA A 114 -17.56 -6.51 0.46
CA ALA A 114 -17.43 -7.93 0.13
C ALA A 114 -18.31 -8.28 -1.09
N THR A 115 -17.80 -9.17 -1.93
CA THR A 115 -18.51 -9.71 -3.11
C THR A 115 -18.55 -11.24 -3.02
N ASP A 116 -19.34 -11.92 -3.85
CA ASP A 116 -19.47 -13.38 -3.80
C ASP A 116 -18.11 -14.08 -3.92
N GLY A 117 -17.64 -14.67 -2.82
CA GLY A 117 -16.37 -15.40 -2.72
C GLY A 117 -15.17 -14.59 -2.24
N GLU A 118 -15.29 -13.26 -2.10
CA GLU A 118 -14.20 -12.41 -1.65
C GLU A 118 -14.62 -11.47 -0.50
N GLY A 119 -13.79 -11.41 0.55
CA GLY A 119 -14.01 -10.50 1.67
C GLY A 119 -13.87 -9.02 1.31
N PRO A 120 -14.27 -8.11 2.21
CA PRO A 120 -14.14 -6.68 2.00
C PRO A 120 -12.69 -6.29 1.75
N MET A 121 -12.46 -5.26 0.94
CA MET A 121 -11.13 -4.81 0.53
C MET A 121 -10.93 -3.34 0.88
N ILE A 122 -9.87 -3.05 1.62
CA ILE A 122 -9.40 -1.70 1.93
C ILE A 122 -8.14 -1.46 1.12
N THR A 123 -8.16 -0.45 0.25
CA THR A 123 -7.02 -0.10 -0.61
C THR A 123 -6.43 1.22 -0.17
N VAL A 124 -5.11 1.29 0.02
CA VAL A 124 -4.37 2.51 0.33
C VAL A 124 -3.63 2.99 -0.91
N TYR A 125 -3.80 4.26 -1.28
CA TYR A 125 -3.18 4.85 -2.48
C TYR A 125 -1.83 5.49 -2.15
N ARG A 126 -0.75 4.74 -2.37
CA ARG A 126 0.60 5.11 -1.94
C ARG A 126 1.03 6.50 -2.39
N ARG A 127 0.82 6.86 -3.66
CA ARG A 127 1.28 8.16 -4.19
C ARG A 127 0.53 9.33 -3.58
N VAL A 128 -0.76 9.15 -3.30
CA VAL A 128 -1.58 10.19 -2.69
C VAL A 128 -1.13 10.41 -1.25
N VAL A 129 -0.91 9.31 -0.50
CA VAL A 129 -0.39 9.37 0.87
C VAL A 129 1.01 9.99 0.93
N GLU A 130 1.94 9.53 0.09
CA GLU A 130 3.30 10.07 0.01
C GLU A 130 3.32 11.58 -0.34
N GLN A 131 2.39 12.04 -1.18
CA GLN A 131 2.31 13.44 -1.59
C GLN A 131 1.68 14.35 -0.54
N ALA A 132 0.71 13.82 0.22
CA ALA A 132 0.07 14.56 1.30
C ALA A 132 0.91 14.60 2.57
N CYS A 133 1.81 13.62 2.75
CA CYS A 133 2.66 13.51 3.91
C CYS A 133 3.73 14.63 3.95
N PRO A 134 3.88 15.35 5.08
CA PRO A 134 4.89 16.41 5.23
C PRO A 134 6.34 15.89 5.19
N GLY A 135 6.55 14.67 5.67
CA GLY A 135 7.88 14.10 5.81
C GLY A 135 7.88 12.59 6.09
N PRO A 136 9.01 11.91 5.86
CA PRO A 136 9.11 10.46 5.98
C PRO A 136 8.92 9.93 7.42
N GLU A 137 9.13 10.77 8.43
CA GLU A 137 8.90 10.44 9.84
C GLU A 137 7.41 10.34 10.21
N GLU A 138 6.55 11.08 9.52
CA GLU A 138 5.10 11.10 9.74
C GLU A 138 4.36 10.10 8.85
N LEU A 139 5.04 9.52 7.86
CA LEU A 139 4.43 8.64 6.87
C LEU A 139 3.80 7.40 7.51
N GLN A 140 4.49 6.80 8.48
CA GLN A 140 3.98 5.61 9.17
C GLN A 140 2.70 5.92 9.95
N ASP A 141 2.67 7.06 10.65
CA ASP A 141 1.50 7.50 11.42
C ASP A 141 0.34 7.84 10.46
N LEU A 142 0.61 8.51 9.34
CA LEU A 142 -0.40 8.82 8.32
C LEU A 142 -0.96 7.56 7.65
N VAL A 143 -0.12 6.58 7.32
CA VAL A 143 -0.57 5.29 6.77
C VAL A 143 -1.50 4.60 7.76
N HIS A 144 -1.12 4.56 9.04
CA HIS A 144 -1.93 3.97 10.08
C HIS A 144 -3.29 4.69 10.22
N ASP A 145 -3.30 6.02 10.23
CA ASP A 145 -4.55 6.81 10.26
C ASP A 145 -5.46 6.46 9.07
N VAL A 146 -4.93 6.37 7.84
CA VAL A 146 -5.73 6.02 6.65
C VAL A 146 -6.32 4.61 6.75
N VAL A 147 -5.53 3.63 7.22
CA VAL A 147 -6.01 2.25 7.41
C VAL A 147 -7.13 2.22 8.46
N VAL A 148 -6.97 2.93 9.59
CA VAL A 148 -8.00 3.05 10.63
C VAL A 148 -9.26 3.70 10.09
N GLU A 149 -9.13 4.80 9.35
CA GLU A 149 -10.25 5.56 8.78
C GLU A 149 -11.14 4.69 7.88
N HIS A 150 -10.54 3.98 6.92
CA HIS A 150 -11.29 3.12 6.00
C HIS A 150 -11.79 1.83 6.65
N THR A 151 -11.11 1.33 7.68
CA THR A 151 -11.63 0.21 8.48
C THR A 151 -12.84 0.63 9.30
N ALA A 152 -12.83 1.86 9.84
CA ALA A 152 -13.95 2.42 10.59
C ALA A 152 -15.16 2.66 9.67
N GLU A 153 -14.91 3.19 8.46
CA GLU A 153 -15.93 3.34 7.41
C GLU A 153 -16.60 1.99 7.09
N MET A 154 -15.80 0.93 6.87
CA MET A 154 -16.30 -0.41 6.62
C MET A 154 -17.20 -0.92 7.77
N LEU A 155 -16.79 -0.69 9.02
CA LEU A 155 -17.53 -1.14 10.20
C LEU A 155 -18.71 -0.23 10.57
N GLY A 156 -18.83 0.93 9.94
CA GLY A 156 -19.86 1.92 10.25
C GLY A 156 -19.69 2.54 11.64
N VAL A 157 -18.46 2.64 12.15
CA VAL A 157 -18.13 3.23 13.46
C VAL A 157 -17.23 4.45 13.30
N ALA A 158 -17.05 5.22 14.37
CA ALA A 158 -16.11 6.33 14.38
C ALA A 158 -14.66 5.80 14.48
N PRO A 159 -13.67 6.41 13.78
CA PRO A 159 -12.28 5.94 13.79
C PRO A 159 -11.63 5.99 15.19
N GLU A 160 -12.04 6.94 16.04
CA GLU A 160 -11.58 7.03 17.43
C GLU A 160 -12.05 5.83 18.28
N THR A 161 -13.08 5.10 17.80
CA THR A 161 -13.53 3.86 18.42
C THR A 161 -12.52 2.75 18.15
N LEU A 162 -11.99 2.67 16.91
CA LEU A 162 -11.00 1.66 16.52
C LEU A 162 -9.61 1.93 17.12
N ASP A 163 -9.19 3.19 17.10
CA ASP A 163 -7.94 3.63 17.70
C ASP A 163 -8.15 4.93 18.52
N PRO A 164 -8.04 4.86 19.87
CA PRO A 164 -8.15 6.03 20.74
C PRO A 164 -7.08 7.11 20.51
N VAL A 165 -5.99 6.78 19.81
CA VAL A 165 -4.88 7.70 19.49
C VAL A 165 -5.03 8.31 18.09
N TYR A 166 -6.03 7.89 17.31
CA TYR A 166 -6.31 8.37 15.96
C TYR A 166 -6.27 9.90 15.87
N ARG A 167 -5.40 10.43 14.97
CA ARG A 167 -5.15 11.88 14.75
C ARG A 167 -4.92 12.75 15.99
N ARG A 168 -4.70 12.16 17.17
CA ARG A 168 -4.48 12.90 18.43
C ARG A 168 -3.03 13.33 18.62
N ARG A 169 -2.15 12.91 17.71
CA ARG A 169 -0.70 13.03 17.84
C ARG A 169 -0.14 14.20 17.01
N TYR A 170 -0.71 15.40 17.16
CA TYR A 170 -0.16 16.64 16.61
C TYR A 170 -0.47 17.84 17.53
#